data_AF-A0A7X0KNF9-F1
#
_entry.id   AF-A0A7X0KNF9-F1
#
_cell.length_a   1.000
_cell.length_b   1.000
_cell.length_c   1.000
_cell.angle_alpha   90.00
_cell.angle_beta   90.00
_cell.angle_gamma   90.00
#
_symmetry.space_group_name_H-M   'P 1'
#
loop_
_entity.id
_entity.type
_entity.pdbx_description
1 polymer ?
#
loop_
_entity_poly.entity_id
_entity_poly.type
_entity_poly.pdbx_seq_one_letter_code
_entity_poly.pdbx_strand_id
1 'polypeptide(L)'
;MLAFMSSELHKRFIPLFFSEDEAEQARLCQVVEPRLIWIGAEVQGAYLFGESFTGADAMLYVILRWARMVGIEHPVGLSQFMENVEQRDCVRHALAAEGL
;
A
#
# COMPACT_ATOMS: atom_id res chain seq x y z
N MET A 1 8.12 7.43 -7.97
CA MET A 1 7.21 6.58 -7.16
C MET A 1 7.83 5.22 -6.78
N LEU A 2 8.18 4.33 -7.71
CA LEU A 2 8.73 2.99 -7.38
C LEU A 2 9.94 2.99 -6.43
N ALA A 3 10.99 3.77 -6.75
CA ALA A 3 12.18 3.86 -5.90
C ALA A 3 11.83 4.34 -4.47
N PHE A 4 10.93 5.32 -4.37
CA PHE A 4 10.40 5.80 -3.10
C PHE A 4 9.67 4.70 -2.34
N MET A 5 8.71 3.99 -2.95
CA MET A 5 8.00 2.91 -2.26
C MET A 5 8.93 1.78 -1.81
N SER A 6 9.96 1.46 -2.58
CA SER A 6 10.97 0.45 -2.21
C SER A 6 11.80 0.87 -1.00
N SER A 7 12.32 2.11 -0.98
CA SER A 7 13.17 2.58 0.11
C SER A 7 12.39 3.05 1.33
N GLU A 8 11.23 3.69 1.11
CA GLU A 8 10.46 4.41 2.11
C GLU A 8 9.34 3.59 2.74
N LEU A 9 8.82 2.57 2.07
CA LEU A 9 7.73 1.75 2.60
C LEU A 9 8.15 0.29 2.75
N HIS A 10 8.49 -0.39 1.66
CA HIS A 10 8.73 -1.84 1.65
C HIS A 10 9.72 -2.29 2.75
N LYS A 11 10.85 -1.59 2.90
CA LYS A 11 11.84 -1.91 3.94
C LYS A 11 11.33 -1.69 5.38
N ARG A 12 10.39 -0.77 5.60
CA ARG A 12 9.83 -0.46 6.94
C ARG A 12 8.73 -1.44 7.34
N PHE A 13 8.10 -2.11 6.37
CA PHE A 13 7.12 -3.16 6.65
C PHE A 13 7.78 -4.43 7.20
N ILE A 14 9.04 -4.72 6.87
CA ILE A 14 9.77 -5.88 7.41
C ILE A 14 9.76 -5.88 8.95
N PRO A 15 10.27 -4.86 9.66
CA PRO A 15 10.20 -4.85 11.12
C PRO A 15 8.77 -4.74 11.67
N LEU A 16 7.82 -4.11 10.96
CA LEU A 16 6.41 -4.10 11.37
C LEU A 16 5.79 -5.51 11.45
N PHE A 17 6.22 -6.44 10.59
CA PHE A 17 5.70 -7.81 10.59
C PHE A 17 6.36 -8.73 11.63
N PHE A 18 7.59 -8.44 12.04
CA PHE A 18 8.38 -9.35 12.87
C PHE A 18 8.73 -8.80 14.26
N SER A 19 8.49 -7.51 14.52
CA SER A 19 8.67 -6.94 15.86
C SER A 19 7.57 -7.45 16.78
N GLU A 20 7.94 -7.96 17.95
CA GLU A 20 7.01 -8.27 19.05
C GLU A 20 6.86 -7.10 20.03
N ASP A 21 7.64 -6.02 19.85
CA ASP A 21 7.57 -4.81 20.66
C ASP A 21 6.49 -3.85 20.11
N GLU A 22 5.40 -3.70 20.85
CA GLU A 22 4.28 -2.80 20.53
C GLU A 22 4.72 -1.33 20.42
N ALA A 23 5.68 -0.88 21.24
CA ALA A 23 6.14 0.50 21.20
C ALA A 23 6.92 0.79 19.92
N GLU A 24 7.75 -0.17 19.48
CA GLU A 24 8.45 -0.08 18.21
C GLU A 24 7.49 -0.16 17.02
N GLN A 25 6.50 -1.06 17.06
CA GLN A 25 5.45 -1.13 16.04
C GLN A 25 4.70 0.20 15.91
N ALA A 26 4.25 0.79 17.02
CA ALA A 26 3.57 2.07 17.03
C ALA A 26 4.46 3.20 16.45
N ARG A 27 5.74 3.22 16.80
CA ARG A 27 6.71 4.18 16.26
C ARG A 27 6.88 4.01 14.74
N LEU A 28 6.93 2.78 14.24
CA LEU A 28 7.03 2.49 12.81
C LEU A 28 5.75 2.89 12.06
N CYS A 29 4.57 2.65 12.63
CA CYS A 29 3.30 3.11 12.07
C CYS A 29 3.27 4.64 11.91
N GLN A 30 3.69 5.40 12.93
CA GLN A 30 3.82 6.86 12.88
C GLN A 30 4.77 7.37 11.78
N VAL A 31 5.73 6.53 11.36
CA VAL A 31 6.64 6.84 10.25
C VAL A 31 6.00 6.48 8.90
N VAL A 32 5.25 5.39 8.81
CA VAL A 32 4.65 4.91 7.55
C VAL A 32 3.43 5.73 7.14
N GLU A 33 2.54 6.06 8.09
CA GLU A 33 1.28 6.77 7.82
C GLU A 33 1.46 8.07 7.01
N PRO A 34 2.36 9.00 7.37
CA PRO A 34 2.54 10.23 6.59
C PRO A 34 2.99 9.99 5.15
N ARG A 35 3.71 8.89 4.88
CA ARG A 35 4.16 8.53 3.53
C ARG A 35 3.00 8.01 2.69
N LEU A 36 2.10 7.22 3.29
CA LEU A 36 0.87 6.78 2.63
C LEU A 36 -0.05 7.96 2.34
N ILE A 37 -0.20 8.90 3.29
CA ILE A 37 -0.96 10.14 3.08
C ILE A 37 -0.39 10.92 1.89
N TRP A 38 0.93 11.09 1.84
CA TRP A 38 1.58 11.78 0.72
C TRP A 38 1.33 11.06 -0.62
N ILE A 39 1.51 9.73 -0.69
CA ILE A 39 1.21 8.99 -1.93
C ILE A 39 -0.25 9.15 -2.34
N GLY A 40 -1.18 9.10 -1.38
CA GLY A 40 -2.61 9.32 -1.65
C GLY A 40 -2.91 10.68 -2.26
N ALA A 41 -2.16 11.72 -1.89
CA ALA A 41 -2.27 13.04 -2.50
C ALA A 41 -1.67 13.13 -3.91
N GLU A 42 -0.76 12.21 -4.27
CA GLU A 42 -0.13 12.14 -5.60
C GLU A 42 -0.93 11.31 -6.61
N VAL A 43 -2.03 10.65 -6.21
CA VAL A 43 -2.89 9.88 -7.12
C VAL A 43 -3.62 10.83 -8.08
N GLN A 44 -3.47 10.62 -9.39
CA GLN A 44 -3.95 11.55 -10.43
C GLN A 44 -5.21 11.08 -11.18
N GLY A 45 -5.89 10.04 -10.72
CA GLY A 45 -7.07 9.48 -11.37
C GLY A 45 -7.40 8.10 -10.80
N ALA A 46 -7.73 7.15 -11.68
CA ALA A 46 -7.96 5.77 -11.26
C ALA A 46 -6.72 5.10 -10.62
N TYR A 47 -5.52 5.49 -11.07
CA TYR A 47 -4.22 4.95 -10.67
C TYR A 47 -3.22 6.09 -10.37
N LEU A 48 -1.98 5.74 -9.96
CA LEU A 48 -0.96 6.71 -9.54
C LEU A 48 -0.67 7.78 -10.60
N PHE A 49 -0.66 7.40 -11.87
CA PHE A 49 -0.28 8.27 -12.98
C PHE A 49 -1.44 8.53 -13.96
N GLY A 50 -2.69 8.45 -13.47
CA GLY A 50 -3.90 8.66 -14.26
C GLY A 50 -4.64 7.36 -14.55
N GLU A 51 -5.13 7.20 -15.78
CA GLU A 51 -6.05 6.11 -16.16
C GLU A 51 -5.38 4.80 -16.58
N SER A 52 -4.05 4.79 -16.74
CA SER A 52 -3.30 3.61 -17.15
C SER A 52 -2.60 2.95 -15.96
N PHE A 53 -2.91 1.67 -15.72
CA PHE A 53 -2.26 0.88 -14.69
C PHE A 53 -0.81 0.55 -15.06
N THR A 54 0.09 0.66 -14.10
CA THR A 54 1.53 0.43 -14.24
C THR A 54 2.05 -0.51 -13.15
N GLY A 55 3.33 -0.91 -13.27
CA GLY A 55 4.00 -1.68 -12.20
C GLY A 55 4.10 -0.94 -10.86
N ALA A 56 4.03 0.39 -10.86
CA ALA A 56 3.99 1.16 -9.61
C ALA A 56 2.69 0.91 -8.85
N ASP A 57 1.58 0.80 -9.56
CA ASP A 57 0.26 0.56 -8.97
C ASP A 57 0.19 -0.84 -8.35
N ALA A 58 0.76 -1.85 -9.01
CA ALA A 58 0.87 -3.20 -8.45
C ALA A 58 1.66 -3.22 -7.14
N MET A 59 2.80 -2.50 -7.09
CA MET A 59 3.61 -2.41 -5.86
C MET A 59 2.87 -1.68 -4.75
N LEU A 60 2.20 -0.57 -5.07
CA LEU A 60 1.41 0.19 -4.09
C LEU A 60 0.27 -0.67 -3.53
N TYR A 61 -0.45 -1.38 -4.40
CA TYR A 61 -1.55 -2.26 -4.01
C TYR A 61 -1.12 -3.28 -2.94
N VAL A 62 0.01 -3.96 -3.17
CA VAL A 62 0.55 -4.93 -2.19
C VAL A 62 0.92 -4.25 -0.87
N ILE A 63 1.58 -3.09 -0.91
CA ILE A 63 1.94 -2.32 0.28
C ILE A 63 0.70 -1.88 1.07
N LEU A 64 -0.38 -1.50 0.39
CA LEU A 64 -1.63 -1.12 1.04
C LEU A 64 -2.33 -2.31 1.70
N ARG A 65 -2.27 -3.51 1.11
CA ARG A 65 -2.74 -4.71 1.80
C ARG A 65 -1.93 -4.98 3.07
N TRP A 66 -0.61 -4.80 3.02
CA TRP A 66 0.25 -4.90 4.21
C TRP A 66 -0.08 -3.86 5.28
N ALA A 67 -0.35 -2.62 4.89
CA ALA A 67 -0.79 -1.56 5.80
C ALA A 67 -2.02 -1.99 6.60
N ARG A 68 -3.03 -2.57 5.93
CA ARG A 68 -4.23 -3.09 6.58
C ARG A 68 -3.93 -4.24 7.56
N MET A 69 -3.00 -5.13 7.22
CA MET A 69 -2.62 -6.25 8.10
C MET A 69 -1.99 -5.80 9.42
N VAL A 70 -1.36 -4.62 9.43
CA VAL A 70 -0.72 -4.03 10.62
C VAL A 70 -1.55 -2.90 11.26
N GLY A 71 -2.82 -2.79 10.87
CA GLY A 71 -3.77 -1.83 11.47
C GLY A 71 -3.64 -0.38 11.00
N ILE A 72 -2.91 -0.12 9.90
CA ILE A 72 -2.83 1.21 9.29
C ILE A 72 -3.99 1.36 8.29
N GLU A 73 -4.85 2.34 8.56
CA GLU A 73 -5.99 2.69 7.70
C GLU A 73 -5.55 3.36 6.39
N HIS A 74 -6.34 3.16 5.34
CA HIS A 74 -6.09 3.80 4.04
C HIS A 74 -6.60 5.25 4.05
N PRO A 75 -5.76 6.25 3.70
CA PRO A 75 -6.25 7.62 3.53
C PRO A 75 -7.19 7.71 2.32
N VAL A 76 -8.05 8.74 2.31
CA VAL A 76 -9.18 8.91 1.37
C VAL A 76 -8.82 8.69 -0.12
N GLY A 77 -7.63 9.09 -0.58
CA GLY A 77 -7.19 8.87 -1.97
C GLY A 77 -6.75 7.43 -2.29
N LEU A 78 -6.28 6.68 -1.28
CA LEU A 78 -5.81 5.31 -1.46
C LEU A 78 -6.94 4.28 -1.35
N SER A 79 -8.04 4.59 -0.64
CA SER A 79 -9.21 3.72 -0.61
C SER A 79 -9.83 3.56 -2.00
N GLN A 80 -10.03 4.66 -2.73
CA GLN A 80 -10.56 4.60 -4.11
C GLN A 80 -9.59 3.89 -5.06
N PHE A 81 -8.28 4.14 -4.90
CA PHE A 81 -7.25 3.43 -5.66
C PHE A 81 -7.35 1.91 -5.44
N MET A 82 -7.48 1.46 -4.19
CA MET A 82 -7.61 0.04 -3.85
C MET A 82 -8.84 -0.57 -4.53
N GLU A 83 -10.00 0.09 -4.43
CA GLU A 83 -11.23 -0.36 -5.08
C GLU A 83 -11.03 -0.53 -6.60
N ASN A 84 -10.42 0.45 -7.26
CA ASN A 84 -10.16 0.39 -8.71
C ASN A 84 -9.25 -0.77 -9.09
N VAL A 85 -8.19 -1.01 -8.31
CA VAL A 85 -7.25 -2.11 -8.56
C VAL A 85 -7.91 -3.47 -8.33
N GLU A 86 -8.75 -3.62 -7.30
CA GLU A 86 -9.49 -4.86 -6.99
C GLU A 86 -10.55 -5.21 -8.05
N GLN A 87 -11.01 -4.24 -8.84
CA GLN A 87 -11.92 -4.50 -9.97
C GLN A 87 -11.23 -5.16 -11.19
N ARG A 88 -9.90 -5.30 -11.19
CA ARG A 88 -9.17 -5.91 -12.31
C ARG A 88 -9.21 -7.45 -12.24
N ASP A 89 -9.56 -8.10 -13.34
CA ASP A 89 -9.62 -9.58 -13.42
C ASP A 89 -8.30 -10.25 -13.00
N CYS A 90 -7.16 -9.71 -13.44
CA CYS A 90 -5.86 -10.26 -13.09
C CYS A 90 -5.54 -10.16 -11.59
N VAL A 91 -6.00 -9.10 -10.93
CA VAL A 91 -5.82 -8.93 -9.47
C VAL A 91 -6.71 -9.91 -8.73
N ARG A 92 -7.99 -10.03 -9.11
CA ARG A 92 -8.91 -11.03 -8.52
C ARG A 92 -8.38 -12.45 -8.66
N HIS A 93 -7.90 -12.83 -9.85
CA HIS A 93 -7.32 -14.15 -10.06
C HIS A 93 -6.06 -14.39 -9.22
N ALA A 94 -5.19 -13.39 -9.07
CA ALA A 94 -4.00 -13.50 -8.23
C ALA A 94 -4.38 -13.69 -6.75
N LEU A 95 -5.31 -12.87 -6.22
CA LEU A 95 -5.80 -13.01 -4.86
C LEU A 95 -6.42 -14.39 -4.61
N ALA A 96 -7.28 -14.85 -5.51
CA ALA A 96 -7.90 -16.17 -5.40
C ALA A 96 -6.86 -17.31 -5.43
N ALA A 97 -5.81 -17.19 -6.26
CA ALA A 97 -4.73 -18.17 -6.33
C ALA A 97 -3.87 -18.19 -5.04
N GLU A 98 -3.75 -17.04 -4.36
CA GLU A 98 -3.05 -16.91 -3.07
C GLU A 98 -3.95 -17.19 -1.85
N GLY A 99 -5.25 -17.44 -2.05
CA GLY A 99 -6.22 -17.71 -0.98
C GLY A 99 -6.66 -16.46 -0.21
N LEU A 100 -6.65 -15.29 -0.85
CA LEU A 100 -6.93 -13.98 -0.29
C LEU A 100 -8.30 -13.41 -0.68
#